data_AF-A0A960T289-F1
#
_entry.id   AF-A0A960T289-F1
#
_cell.length_a   1.000
_cell.length_b   1.000
_cell.length_c   1.000
_cell.angle_alpha   90.00
_cell.angle_beta   90.00
_cell.angle_gamma   90.00
#
_symmetry.space_group_name_H-M   'P 1'
#
loop_
_entity.id
_entity.type
_entity.pdbx_description
1 polymer ?
#
loop_
_entity_poly.entity_id
_entity_poly.type
_entity_poly.pdbx_seq_one_letter_code
_entity_poly.pdbx_strand_id
1 'polypeptide(L)'
;DEEVVVKRIHDRFTYRMHDLSEFMKGLLQRYTQWHNRRHSRSGRLWEDRFKSVIVEDGVAARTIAAYIDLNPVRAGVVNDPAEYRWSSYGEAIGAGVRSNGKTARAGLVRAWGADEGWEAEAALWSSKVAARYRKLLMAGAVERTREAGVKDGQVIRKVVRKGISKEEAEQAGGASGEIPFATMLRCRIRYFTDGAVIGSRSFVDEVFARSRERFGSRRKNGARRLRGNAAAASGTLWSIRDLKVRI
;
A
#
# COMPACT_ATOMS: atom_id res chain seq x y z
N ASP A 1 -21.20 32.26 35.78
CA ASP A 1 -21.50 32.32 34.35
C ASP A 1 -21.35 30.93 33.75
N GLU A 2 -22.46 30.33 33.31
CA GLU A 2 -22.55 28.92 32.90
C GLU A 2 -21.75 28.63 31.62
N GLU A 3 -21.72 29.58 30.70
CA GLU A 3 -20.98 29.49 29.43
C GLU A 3 -19.47 29.33 29.65
N VAL A 4 -18.92 30.02 30.66
CA VAL A 4 -17.50 29.90 31.01
C VAL A 4 -17.17 28.49 31.49
N VAL A 5 -18.09 27.86 32.24
CA VAL A 5 -17.91 26.48 32.72
C VAL A 5 -18.01 25.49 31.57
N VAL A 6 -18.99 25.66 30.67
CA VAL A 6 -19.16 24.81 29.48
C VAL A 6 -17.95 24.90 28.56
N LYS A 7 -17.47 26.11 28.25
CA LYS A 7 -16.28 26.33 27.42
C LYS A 7 -15.04 25.69 28.04
N ARG A 8 -14.83 25.85 29.35
CA ARG A 8 -13.71 25.21 30.06
C ARG A 8 -13.76 23.69 30.01
N ILE A 9 -14.95 23.09 30.12
CA ILE A 9 -15.13 21.64 29.99
C ILE A 9 -14.83 21.19 28.56
N HIS A 10 -15.39 21.90 27.57
CA HIS A 10 -15.15 21.62 26.16
C HIS A 10 -13.66 21.66 25.82
N ASP A 11 -12.98 22.78 26.13
CA ASP A 11 -11.55 22.97 25.85
C ASP A 11 -10.70 21.88 26.52
N ARG A 12 -11.05 21.44 27.73
CA ARG A 12 -10.36 20.32 28.42
C ARG A 12 -10.44 19.01 27.64
N PHE A 13 -11.53 18.75 26.91
CA PHE A 13 -11.68 17.52 26.13
C PHE A 13 -11.23 17.66 24.67
N THR A 14 -11.17 18.88 24.14
CA THR A 14 -10.86 19.15 22.72
C THR A 14 -9.48 19.77 22.50
N TYR A 15 -8.68 20.02 23.53
CA TYR A 15 -7.36 20.70 23.40
C TYR A 15 -6.36 20.02 22.44
N ARG A 16 -6.55 18.75 22.10
CA ARG A 16 -5.72 18.00 21.13
C ARG A 16 -6.37 17.82 19.76
N MET A 17 -7.64 18.22 19.62
CA MET A 17 -8.34 18.11 18.35
C MET A 17 -7.71 19.08 17.35
N HIS A 18 -7.63 18.64 16.09
CA HIS A 18 -7.02 19.40 14.99
C HIS A 18 -5.51 19.70 15.12
N ASP A 19 -4.83 19.19 16.16
CA ASP A 19 -3.38 19.24 16.27
C ASP A 19 -2.74 17.96 15.70
N LEU A 20 -2.08 18.11 14.55
CA LEU A 20 -1.41 17.00 13.87
C LEU A 20 -0.28 16.40 14.71
N SER A 21 0.44 17.22 15.48
CA SER A 21 1.55 16.75 16.32
C SER A 21 1.06 15.86 17.44
N GLU A 22 -0.03 16.26 18.11
CA GLU A 22 -0.65 15.48 19.18
C GLU A 22 -1.33 14.21 18.65
N PHE A 23 -1.88 14.24 17.43
CA PHE A 23 -2.35 13.05 16.73
C PHE A 23 -1.19 12.07 16.44
N MET A 24 -0.14 12.54 15.76
CA MET A 24 1.00 11.71 15.36
C MET A 24 1.74 11.13 16.57
N LYS A 25 1.93 11.92 17.64
CA LYS A 25 2.48 11.46 18.91
C LYS A 25 1.66 10.30 19.49
N GLY A 26 0.33 10.45 19.56
CA GLY A 26 -0.56 9.41 20.05
C GLY A 26 -0.51 8.14 19.21
N LEU A 27 -0.55 8.28 17.88
CA LEU A 27 -0.49 7.17 16.93
C LEU A 27 0.81 6.37 17.06
N LEU A 28 1.96 7.06 16.95
CA LEU A 28 3.28 6.44 16.96
C LEU A 28 3.60 5.79 18.31
N GLN A 29 3.20 6.43 19.42
CA GLN A 29 3.40 5.90 20.76
C GLN A 29 2.55 4.64 21.02
N ARG A 30 1.24 4.69 20.70
CA ARG A 30 0.35 3.54 20.89
C ARG A 30 0.80 2.34 20.05
N TYR A 31 1.20 2.59 18.81
CA TYR A 31 1.73 1.53 17.94
C TYR A 31 3.02 0.93 18.51
N THR A 32 3.96 1.77 18.97
CA THR A 32 5.22 1.31 19.59
C THR A 32 4.95 0.41 20.79
N GLN A 33 4.07 0.85 21.71
CA GLN A 33 3.72 0.06 22.91
C GLN A 33 3.08 -1.28 22.53
N TRP A 34 2.15 -1.28 21.59
CA TRP A 34 1.51 -2.50 21.10
C TRP A 34 2.53 -3.46 20.45
N HIS A 35 3.38 -2.95 19.55
CA HIS A 35 4.38 -3.73 18.84
C HIS A 35 5.40 -4.34 19.81
N ASN A 36 5.91 -3.54 20.73
CA ASN A 36 6.87 -3.97 21.74
C ASN A 36 6.29 -5.05 22.66
N ARG A 37 5.07 -4.88 23.17
CA ARG A 37 4.36 -5.91 23.94
C ARG A 37 4.13 -7.19 23.14
N ARG A 38 3.84 -7.07 21.84
CA ARG A 38 3.58 -8.22 20.97
C ARG A 38 4.84 -9.04 20.66
N HIS A 39 6.00 -8.39 20.59
CA HIS A 39 7.26 -9.00 20.20
C HIS A 39 8.26 -9.13 21.36
N SER A 40 7.82 -8.92 22.60
CA SER A 40 8.67 -8.94 23.80
C SER A 40 9.91 -8.04 23.65
N ARG A 41 9.74 -6.87 23.00
CA ARG A 41 10.79 -5.87 22.80
C ARG A 41 10.58 -4.69 23.75
N SER A 42 11.64 -3.91 23.96
CA SER A 42 11.61 -2.61 24.64
C SER A 42 12.32 -1.56 23.78
N GLY A 43 12.19 -0.28 24.17
CA GLY A 43 12.84 0.83 23.47
C GLY A 43 12.03 1.47 22.33
N ARG A 44 12.69 2.34 21.56
CA ARG A 44 12.09 3.11 20.46
C ARG A 44 11.87 2.20 19.24
N LEU A 45 10.71 2.34 18.60
CA LEU A 45 10.44 1.69 17.31
C LEU A 45 10.76 2.60 16.13
N TRP A 46 10.53 3.90 16.30
CA TRP A 46 10.73 4.92 15.28
C TRP A 46 12.09 5.59 15.44
N GLU A 47 12.76 5.84 14.32
CA GLU A 47 14.09 6.46 14.28
C GLU A 47 14.03 7.96 14.62
N ASP A 48 13.04 8.67 14.08
CA ASP A 48 12.88 10.12 14.23
C ASP A 48 11.40 10.52 14.43
N ARG A 49 11.17 11.79 14.75
CA ARG A 49 9.84 12.40 14.80
C ARG A 49 9.23 12.51 13.39
N PHE A 50 7.90 12.65 13.34
CA PHE A 50 7.23 12.92 12.07
C PHE A 50 7.68 14.28 11.51
N LYS A 51 7.70 14.38 10.18
CA LYS A 51 7.98 15.63 9.46
C LYS A 51 6.71 16.05 8.73
N SER A 52 6.41 17.35 8.76
CA SER A 52 5.29 17.94 8.04
C SER A 52 5.87 18.99 7.09
N VAL A 53 5.81 18.71 5.80
CA VAL A 53 6.35 19.57 4.74
C VAL A 53 5.21 19.87 3.78
N ILE A 54 5.03 21.15 3.46
CA ILE A 54 4.07 21.56 2.44
C ILE A 54 4.60 21.13 1.09
N VAL A 55 3.75 20.47 0.31
CA VAL A 55 4.06 20.03 -1.04
C VAL A 55 3.23 20.86 -1.99
N GLU A 56 3.89 21.53 -2.93
CA GLU A 56 3.22 22.26 -3.99
C GLU A 56 2.47 21.28 -4.92
N ASP A 57 1.35 21.74 -5.47
CA ASP A 57 0.58 20.98 -6.44
C ASP A 57 1.38 20.80 -7.76
N GLY A 58 0.86 19.97 -8.67
CA GLY A 58 1.51 19.69 -9.95
C GLY A 58 2.70 18.75 -9.86
N VAL A 59 3.86 19.18 -10.37
CA VAL A 59 5.03 18.30 -10.56
C VAL A 59 5.51 17.71 -9.23
N ALA A 60 5.56 18.53 -8.17
CA ALA A 60 6.02 18.10 -6.87
C ALA A 60 5.08 17.04 -6.27
N ALA A 61 3.77 17.31 -6.25
CA ALA A 61 2.75 16.38 -5.76
C ALA A 61 2.77 15.02 -6.47
N ARG A 62 2.74 14.99 -7.81
CA ARG A 62 2.75 13.71 -8.56
C ARG A 62 4.07 12.95 -8.42
N THR A 63 5.19 13.66 -8.31
CA THR A 63 6.52 13.04 -8.09
C THR A 63 6.60 12.41 -6.71
N ILE A 64 6.12 13.08 -5.68
CA ILE A 64 6.09 12.56 -4.30
C ILE A 64 5.14 11.38 -4.18
N ALA A 65 3.94 11.47 -4.78
CA ALA A 65 3.02 10.33 -4.83
C ALA A 65 3.69 9.12 -5.49
N ALA A 66 4.31 9.30 -6.66
CA ALA A 66 4.99 8.22 -7.37
C ALA A 66 6.19 7.67 -6.59
N TYR A 67 6.91 8.53 -5.85
CA TYR A 67 7.97 8.10 -4.96
C TYR A 67 7.46 7.12 -3.90
N ILE A 68 6.34 7.44 -3.23
CA ILE A 68 5.73 6.61 -2.20
C ILE A 68 5.29 5.26 -2.80
N ASP A 69 4.58 5.30 -3.92
CA ASP A 69 4.05 4.09 -4.57
C ASP A 69 5.17 3.19 -5.16
N LEU A 70 6.36 3.73 -5.43
CA LEU A 70 7.54 2.98 -5.88
C LEU A 70 8.42 2.41 -4.76
N ASN A 71 8.25 2.84 -3.51
CA ASN A 71 9.07 2.34 -2.41
C ASN A 71 9.06 0.81 -2.26
N PRO A 72 7.93 0.11 -2.42
CA PRO A 72 7.90 -1.35 -2.39
C PRO A 72 8.78 -2.01 -3.46
N VAL A 73 8.82 -1.45 -4.66
CA VAL A 73 9.68 -1.92 -5.75
C VAL A 73 11.15 -1.69 -5.41
N ARG A 74 11.47 -0.48 -4.96
CA ARG A 74 12.84 -0.11 -4.55
C ARG A 74 13.33 -0.92 -3.34
N ALA A 75 12.42 -1.35 -2.48
CA ALA A 75 12.72 -2.24 -1.37
C ALA A 75 12.85 -3.72 -1.79
N GLY A 76 12.56 -4.05 -3.05
CA GLY A 76 12.58 -5.43 -3.57
C GLY A 76 11.44 -6.30 -3.04
N VAL A 77 10.34 -5.69 -2.59
CA VAL A 77 9.17 -6.40 -2.04
C VAL A 77 8.25 -6.91 -3.15
N VAL A 78 8.16 -6.15 -4.25
CA VAL A 78 7.38 -6.47 -5.45
C VAL A 78 8.13 -5.98 -6.68
N ASN A 79 7.85 -6.55 -7.85
CA ASN A 79 8.42 -6.07 -9.12
C ASN A 79 7.50 -5.02 -9.77
N ASP A 80 6.20 -5.05 -9.48
CA ASP A 80 5.21 -4.10 -9.99
C ASP A 80 4.55 -3.35 -8.83
N PRO A 81 4.52 -1.99 -8.83
CA PRO A 81 3.90 -1.21 -7.76
C PRO A 81 2.39 -1.48 -7.60
N ALA A 82 1.69 -1.98 -8.63
CA ALA A 82 0.27 -2.37 -8.53
C ALA A 82 0.07 -3.59 -7.60
N GLU A 83 1.08 -4.44 -7.43
CA GLU A 83 0.99 -5.64 -6.60
C GLU A 83 1.03 -5.32 -5.10
N TYR A 84 1.62 -4.17 -4.74
CA TYR A 84 1.72 -3.74 -3.35
C TYR A 84 0.44 -3.05 -2.88
N ARG A 85 -0.45 -3.81 -2.25
CA ARG A 85 -1.77 -3.30 -1.79
C ARG A 85 -1.75 -2.18 -0.75
N TRP A 86 -0.63 -1.97 -0.06
CA TRP A 86 -0.55 -0.99 1.03
C TRP A 86 -0.04 0.36 0.53
N SER A 87 -0.34 0.69 -0.71
CA SER A 87 -0.03 1.96 -1.36
C SER A 87 -1.28 2.46 -2.08
N SER A 88 -1.31 3.77 -2.37
CA SER A 88 -2.46 4.40 -3.03
C SER A 88 -2.67 3.81 -4.42
N TYR A 89 -1.58 3.58 -5.16
CA TYR A 89 -1.67 2.98 -6.48
C TYR A 89 -2.17 1.53 -6.45
N GLY A 90 -1.62 0.69 -5.56
CA GLY A 90 -2.06 -0.69 -5.42
C GLY A 90 -3.55 -0.79 -5.06
N GLU A 91 -4.01 0.09 -4.18
CA GLU A 91 -5.44 0.19 -3.83
C GLU A 91 -6.28 0.72 -5.00
N ALA A 92 -5.83 1.74 -5.74
CA ALA A 92 -6.55 2.27 -6.90
C ALA A 92 -6.81 1.21 -8.00
N ILE A 93 -5.87 0.27 -8.19
CA ILE A 93 -5.96 -0.83 -9.16
C ILE A 93 -6.75 -2.03 -8.64
N GLY A 94 -6.44 -2.48 -7.42
CA GLY A 94 -7.02 -3.69 -6.81
C GLY A 94 -8.41 -3.49 -6.21
N ALA A 95 -8.89 -2.24 -6.14
CA ALA A 95 -10.11 -1.88 -5.46
C ALA A 95 -11.37 -2.61 -5.96
N GLY A 96 -12.14 -3.11 -4.99
CA GLY A 96 -13.51 -3.61 -5.18
C GLY A 96 -14.56 -2.60 -4.73
N VAL A 97 -15.83 -2.98 -4.83
CA VAL A 97 -17.00 -2.10 -4.54
C VAL A 97 -16.99 -1.53 -3.11
N ARG A 98 -16.34 -2.20 -2.14
CA ARG A 98 -16.28 -1.80 -0.71
C ARG A 98 -14.88 -1.47 -0.21
N SER A 99 -13.97 -1.05 -1.10
CA SER A 99 -12.61 -0.70 -0.73
C SER A 99 -12.37 0.82 -0.78
N ASN A 100 -11.19 1.26 -0.35
CA ASN A 100 -10.81 2.67 -0.35
C ASN A 100 -10.36 3.16 -1.73
N GLY A 101 -10.56 2.36 -2.79
CA GLY A 101 -10.17 2.69 -4.15
C GLY A 101 -10.74 3.99 -4.69
N LYS A 102 -11.96 4.37 -4.29
CA LYS A 102 -12.51 5.69 -4.69
C LYS A 102 -11.64 6.81 -4.13
N THR A 103 -11.29 6.75 -2.85
CA THR A 103 -10.42 7.73 -2.18
C THR A 103 -9.01 7.72 -2.74
N ALA A 104 -8.43 6.54 -2.97
CA ALA A 104 -7.10 6.41 -3.56
C ALA A 104 -7.04 7.02 -4.96
N ARG A 105 -8.04 6.72 -5.81
CA ARG A 105 -8.18 7.32 -7.15
C ARG A 105 -8.35 8.83 -7.09
N ALA A 106 -9.22 9.34 -6.22
CA ALA A 106 -9.41 10.77 -6.00
C ALA A 106 -8.11 11.48 -5.59
N GLY A 107 -7.35 10.90 -4.64
CA GLY A 107 -6.08 11.47 -4.19
C GLY A 107 -5.02 11.50 -5.29
N LEU A 108 -4.93 10.44 -6.10
CA LEU A 108 -4.01 10.41 -7.25
C LEU A 108 -4.43 11.37 -8.37
N VAL A 109 -5.74 11.57 -8.58
CA VAL A 109 -6.26 12.59 -9.50
C VAL A 109 -5.86 13.99 -9.03
N ARG A 110 -6.06 14.29 -7.75
CA ARG A 110 -5.64 15.57 -7.15
C ARG A 110 -4.14 15.77 -7.28
N ALA A 111 -3.34 14.77 -6.95
CA ALA A 111 -1.88 14.86 -7.06
C ALA A 111 -1.42 15.10 -8.51
N TRP A 112 -2.21 14.68 -9.50
CA TRP A 112 -1.86 14.83 -10.91
C TRP A 112 -2.21 16.21 -11.49
N GLY A 113 -3.42 16.71 -11.19
CA GLY A 113 -3.98 17.86 -11.91
C GLY A 113 -4.49 19.00 -11.04
N ALA A 114 -4.17 19.04 -9.75
CA ALA A 114 -4.55 20.19 -8.90
C ALA A 114 -3.97 21.52 -9.41
N ASP A 115 -2.78 21.51 -10.01
CA ASP A 115 -2.18 22.67 -10.70
C ASP A 115 -2.94 23.08 -11.97
N GLU A 116 -3.71 22.17 -12.55
CA GLU A 116 -4.63 22.41 -13.67
C GLU A 116 -6.06 22.72 -13.19
N GLY A 117 -6.26 22.93 -11.87
CA GLY A 117 -7.57 23.24 -11.28
C GLY A 117 -8.49 22.03 -11.12
N TRP A 118 -7.97 20.79 -11.20
CA TRP A 118 -8.78 19.60 -11.03
C TRP A 118 -9.03 19.34 -9.53
N GLU A 119 -10.30 19.10 -9.21
CA GLU A 119 -10.68 18.61 -7.89
C GLU A 119 -10.33 17.12 -7.72
N ALA A 120 -10.46 16.62 -6.48
CA ALA A 120 -10.19 15.22 -6.13
C ALA A 120 -11.28 14.25 -6.65
N GLU A 121 -11.51 14.22 -7.96
CA GLU A 121 -12.58 13.48 -8.61
C GLU A 121 -12.14 12.10 -9.09
N ALA A 122 -12.53 11.06 -8.37
CA ALA A 122 -12.18 9.68 -8.73
C ALA A 122 -12.63 9.24 -10.13
N ALA A 123 -13.62 9.91 -10.73
CA ALA A 123 -14.13 9.59 -12.07
C ALA A 123 -13.11 9.91 -13.18
N LEU A 124 -12.21 10.87 -12.96
CA LEU A 124 -11.14 11.22 -13.91
C LEU A 124 -10.01 10.18 -13.95
N TRP A 125 -9.99 9.24 -13.00
CA TRP A 125 -8.93 8.24 -12.90
C TRP A 125 -8.74 7.44 -14.19
N SER A 126 -9.81 6.81 -14.69
CA SER A 126 -9.71 5.88 -15.83
C SER A 126 -9.38 6.61 -17.14
N SER A 127 -9.88 7.83 -17.31
CA SER A 127 -9.78 8.57 -18.58
C SER A 127 -8.57 9.51 -18.65
N LYS A 128 -8.11 10.06 -17.52
CA LYS A 128 -7.08 11.12 -17.51
C LYS A 128 -5.78 10.73 -16.81
N VAL A 129 -5.83 9.89 -15.77
CA VAL A 129 -4.70 9.73 -14.83
C VAL A 129 -4.07 8.35 -14.87
N ALA A 130 -4.84 7.26 -14.88
CA ALA A 130 -4.35 5.90 -14.67
C ALA A 130 -3.16 5.53 -15.57
N ALA A 131 -3.30 5.73 -16.88
CA ALA A 131 -2.27 5.40 -17.86
C ALA A 131 -1.03 6.31 -17.75
N ARG A 132 -1.22 7.61 -17.53
CA ARG A 132 -0.11 8.57 -17.36
C ARG A 132 0.68 8.28 -16.09
N TYR A 133 -0.04 7.98 -15.01
CA TYR A 133 0.55 7.62 -13.73
C TYR A 133 1.30 6.29 -13.82
N ARG A 134 0.76 5.29 -14.52
CA ARG A 134 1.49 4.04 -14.81
C ARG A 134 2.81 4.32 -15.52
N LYS A 135 2.81 5.14 -16.58
CA LYS A 135 4.04 5.50 -17.31
C LYS A 135 5.06 6.16 -16.40
N LEU A 136 4.62 7.11 -15.56
CA LEU A 136 5.47 7.76 -14.56
C LEU A 136 6.08 6.73 -13.59
N LEU A 137 5.28 5.79 -13.09
CA LEU A 137 5.76 4.74 -12.21
C LEU A 137 6.76 3.81 -12.90
N MET A 138 6.49 3.36 -14.12
CA MET A 138 7.37 2.41 -14.83
C MET A 138 8.70 3.05 -15.24
N ALA A 139 8.67 4.26 -15.79
CA ALA A 139 9.89 5.05 -16.01
C ALA A 139 10.64 5.30 -14.70
N GLY A 140 9.88 5.51 -13.63
CA GLY A 140 10.40 5.63 -12.28
C GLY A 140 11.02 4.33 -11.79
N ALA A 141 10.49 3.15 -12.05
CA ALA A 141 10.83 1.88 -11.40
C ALA A 141 12.20 1.31 -11.79
N VAL A 142 12.77 1.75 -12.92
CA VAL A 142 14.03 1.24 -13.46
C VAL A 142 15.18 1.40 -12.46
N GLU A 143 15.96 0.34 -12.30
CA GLU A 143 17.18 0.33 -11.49
C GLU A 143 18.18 1.36 -12.03
N ARG A 144 18.81 2.11 -11.13
CA ARG A 144 19.89 3.04 -11.48
C ARG A 144 21.21 2.49 -10.97
N THR A 145 22.13 2.29 -11.91
CA THR A 145 23.53 1.94 -11.63
C THR A 145 24.45 3.10 -11.96
N ARG A 146 25.57 3.20 -11.26
CA ARG A 146 26.71 4.05 -11.64
C ARG A 146 27.92 3.17 -11.92
N GLU A 147 28.76 3.60 -12.85
CA GLU A 147 30.07 2.98 -13.06
C GLU A 147 30.95 3.26 -11.85
N ALA A 148 31.56 2.21 -11.31
CA ALA A 148 32.38 2.26 -10.09
C ALA A 148 33.85 1.96 -10.38
N GLY A 149 34.21 1.69 -11.65
CA GLY A 149 35.56 1.39 -12.12
C GLY A 149 35.56 0.31 -13.19
N VAL A 150 36.76 -0.03 -13.68
CA VAL A 150 36.99 -1.16 -14.60
C VAL A 150 37.93 -2.13 -13.90
N LYS A 151 37.58 -3.41 -13.88
CA LYS A 151 38.45 -4.48 -13.39
C LYS A 151 38.48 -5.59 -14.44
N ASP A 152 39.67 -6.02 -14.82
CA ASP A 152 39.89 -7.07 -15.84
C ASP A 152 39.16 -6.77 -17.18
N GLY A 153 39.16 -5.49 -17.60
CA GLY A 153 38.48 -5.03 -18.82
C GLY A 153 36.95 -4.96 -18.72
N GLN A 154 36.34 -5.34 -17.60
CA GLN A 154 34.91 -5.25 -17.37
C GLN A 154 34.54 -4.04 -16.51
N VAL A 155 33.55 -3.27 -16.96
CA VAL A 155 32.99 -2.15 -16.20
C VAL A 155 32.21 -2.68 -14.99
N ILE A 156 32.69 -2.37 -13.78
CA ILE A 156 31.98 -2.67 -12.55
C ILE A 156 30.88 -1.62 -12.36
N ARG A 157 29.63 -2.07 -12.30
CA ARG A 157 28.48 -1.22 -12.02
C ARG A 157 28.03 -1.40 -10.58
N LYS A 158 27.81 -0.28 -9.87
CA LYS A 158 27.24 -0.26 -8.52
C LYS A 158 25.81 0.26 -8.57
N VAL A 159 24.88 -0.49 -8.00
CA VAL A 159 23.48 -0.08 -7.86
C VAL A 159 23.41 1.13 -6.92
N VAL A 160 22.94 2.26 -7.45
CA VAL A 160 22.67 3.50 -6.70
C VAL A 160 21.23 3.51 -6.20
N ARG A 161 20.31 2.94 -6.98
CA ARG A 161 18.92 2.82 -6.60
C ARG A 161 18.34 1.54 -7.16
N LYS A 162 17.97 0.62 -6.26
CA LYS A 162 17.31 -0.63 -6.63
C LYS A 162 16.02 -0.37 -7.39
N GLY A 163 15.69 -1.29 -8.28
CA GLY A 163 14.52 -1.25 -9.13
C GLY A 163 14.39 -2.54 -9.92
N ILE A 164 13.59 -2.49 -10.99
CA ILE A 164 13.47 -3.56 -11.98
C ILE A 164 14.36 -3.24 -13.20
N SER A 165 14.56 -4.21 -14.09
CA SER A 165 15.28 -3.97 -15.34
C SER A 165 14.49 -3.01 -16.25
N LYS A 166 15.19 -2.41 -17.22
CA LYS A 166 14.55 -1.50 -18.19
C LYS A 166 13.53 -2.27 -19.05
N GLU A 167 13.89 -3.48 -19.45
CA GLU A 167 13.06 -4.38 -20.25
C GLU A 167 11.80 -4.79 -19.49
N GLU A 168 11.93 -5.14 -18.20
CA GLU A 168 10.80 -5.44 -17.32
C GLU A 168 9.86 -4.24 -17.17
N ALA A 169 10.41 -3.03 -17.01
CA ALA A 169 9.62 -1.80 -16.90
C ALA A 169 8.86 -1.46 -18.19
N GLU A 170 9.49 -1.65 -19.35
CA GLU A 170 8.86 -1.44 -20.65
C GLU A 170 7.73 -2.45 -20.90
N GLN A 171 7.97 -3.73 -20.62
CA GLN A 171 6.95 -4.78 -20.71
C GLN A 171 5.78 -4.52 -19.76
N ALA A 172 6.06 -4.16 -18.50
CA ALA A 172 5.05 -3.90 -17.49
C ALA A 172 4.29 -2.58 -17.73
N GLY A 173 4.91 -1.59 -18.38
CA GLY A 173 4.26 -0.34 -18.76
C GLY A 173 3.31 -0.46 -19.94
N GLY A 174 3.59 -1.39 -20.86
CA GLY A 174 2.87 -1.49 -22.12
C GLY A 174 3.04 -0.25 -23.01
N ALA A 175 2.61 -0.31 -24.27
CA ALA A 175 2.73 0.81 -25.19
C ALA A 175 1.95 2.06 -24.74
N SER A 176 0.78 1.86 -24.11
CA SER A 176 -0.14 2.94 -23.74
C SER A 176 -0.14 3.30 -22.25
N GLY A 177 0.61 2.59 -21.39
CA GLY A 177 0.49 2.76 -19.92
C GLY A 177 -0.67 1.96 -19.31
N GLU A 178 -1.27 1.05 -20.07
CA GLU A 178 -2.33 0.16 -19.57
C GLU A 178 -1.75 -0.98 -18.75
N ILE A 179 -2.46 -1.35 -17.69
CA ILE A 179 -2.14 -2.55 -16.91
C ILE A 179 -2.76 -3.74 -17.62
N PRO A 180 -2.01 -4.83 -17.88
CA PRO A 180 -2.56 -6.05 -18.45
C PRO A 180 -3.77 -6.55 -17.65
N PHE A 181 -4.84 -6.95 -18.35
CA PHE A 181 -6.08 -7.39 -17.71
C PHE A 181 -5.85 -8.50 -16.69
N ALA A 182 -4.95 -9.45 -16.99
CA ALA A 182 -4.56 -10.52 -16.06
C ALA A 182 -3.96 -9.97 -14.76
N THR A 183 -3.08 -8.97 -14.82
CA THR A 183 -2.48 -8.32 -13.64
C THR A 183 -3.55 -7.59 -12.82
N MET A 184 -4.43 -6.84 -13.46
CA MET A 184 -5.55 -6.17 -12.79
C MET A 184 -6.49 -7.19 -12.11
N LEU A 185 -6.81 -8.29 -12.79
CA LEU A 185 -7.66 -9.35 -12.25
C LEU A 185 -7.01 -10.02 -11.03
N ARG A 186 -5.71 -10.32 -11.09
CA ARG A 186 -4.96 -10.85 -9.94
C ARG A 186 -5.00 -9.90 -8.74
N CYS A 187 -4.85 -8.60 -8.99
CA CYS A 187 -4.98 -7.58 -7.93
C CYS A 187 -6.38 -7.54 -7.31
N ARG A 188 -7.43 -7.81 -8.10
CA ARG A 188 -8.85 -7.81 -7.68
C ARG A 188 -9.31 -9.11 -7.04
N ILE A 189 -8.72 -10.25 -7.42
CA ILE A 189 -9.14 -11.59 -7.03
C ILE A 189 -8.03 -12.33 -6.28
N ARG A 190 -7.50 -11.68 -5.24
CA ARG A 190 -6.34 -12.15 -4.47
C ARG A 190 -6.50 -13.51 -3.81
N TYR A 191 -7.72 -13.94 -3.51
CA TYR A 191 -7.90 -15.24 -2.87
C TYR A 191 -7.41 -16.39 -3.73
N PHE A 192 -7.58 -16.31 -5.05
CA PHE A 192 -7.13 -17.34 -5.98
C PHE A 192 -5.64 -17.27 -6.31
N THR A 193 -5.00 -16.12 -6.08
CA THR A 193 -3.57 -15.92 -6.39
C THR A 193 -2.68 -16.03 -5.16
N ASP A 194 -3.10 -15.42 -4.06
CA ASP A 194 -2.30 -15.25 -2.84
C ASP A 194 -2.76 -16.21 -1.72
N GLY A 195 -3.89 -16.88 -1.91
CA GLY A 195 -4.43 -17.88 -0.98
C GLY A 195 -3.61 -19.16 -1.06
N ALA A 196 -2.85 -19.47 0.00
CA ALA A 196 -1.96 -20.63 -0.02
C ALA A 196 -2.71 -21.98 -0.17
N VAL A 197 -3.96 -22.04 0.31
CA VAL A 197 -4.89 -23.16 0.19
C VAL A 197 -6.29 -22.57 0.14
N ILE A 198 -7.14 -23.06 -0.75
CA ILE A 198 -8.54 -22.65 -0.92
C ILE A 198 -9.41 -23.89 -1.01
N GLY A 199 -10.56 -23.91 -0.34
CA GLY A 199 -11.51 -25.01 -0.42
C GLY A 199 -12.59 -24.92 0.64
N SER A 200 -13.18 -26.06 1.01
CA SER A 200 -14.11 -26.14 2.14
C SER A 200 -13.41 -25.80 3.46
N ARG A 201 -14.19 -25.47 4.49
CA ARG A 201 -13.65 -25.17 5.82
C ARG A 201 -12.84 -26.34 6.38
N SER A 202 -13.38 -27.55 6.30
CA SER A 202 -12.74 -28.77 6.81
C SER A 202 -11.40 -29.01 6.12
N PHE A 203 -11.36 -28.94 4.79
CA PHE A 203 -10.13 -29.10 4.01
C PHE A 203 -9.05 -28.09 4.42
N VAL A 204 -9.42 -26.81 4.55
CA VAL A 204 -8.45 -25.76 4.94
C VAL A 204 -7.97 -25.93 6.37
N ASP A 205 -8.85 -26.32 7.30
CA ASP A 205 -8.49 -26.59 8.70
C ASP A 205 -7.59 -27.84 8.82
N GLU A 206 -7.82 -28.86 7.98
CA GLU A 206 -6.98 -30.07 7.90
C GLU A 206 -5.56 -29.74 7.40
N VAL A 207 -5.42 -28.98 6.31
CA VAL A 207 -4.10 -28.55 5.82
C VAL A 207 -3.41 -27.64 6.85
N PHE A 208 -4.16 -26.80 7.56
CA PHE A 208 -3.61 -26.01 8.67
C PHE A 208 -3.08 -26.87 9.80
N ALA A 209 -3.78 -27.93 10.19
CA ALA A 209 -3.33 -28.85 11.22
C ALA A 209 -2.05 -29.60 10.81
N ARG A 210 -1.97 -30.04 9.55
CA ARG A 210 -0.77 -30.70 8.98
C ARG A 210 0.45 -29.79 8.88
N SER A 211 0.25 -28.47 8.85
CA SER A 211 1.33 -27.48 8.75
C SER A 211 1.35 -26.56 9.97
N ARG A 212 1.02 -27.08 11.17
CA ARG A 212 0.81 -26.28 12.38
C ARG A 212 2.03 -25.44 12.74
N GLU A 213 3.24 -25.97 12.53
CA GLU A 213 4.49 -25.27 12.85
C GLU A 213 4.70 -23.99 12.02
N ARG A 214 4.06 -23.88 10.84
CA ARG A 214 4.16 -22.71 9.96
C ARG A 214 3.32 -21.51 10.41
N PHE A 215 2.55 -21.66 11.49
CA PHE A 215 1.62 -20.62 11.95
C PHE A 215 1.80 -20.27 13.42
N GLY A 216 1.63 -18.99 13.77
CA GLY A 216 1.79 -18.52 15.16
C GLY A 216 0.90 -19.27 16.18
N SER A 217 1.41 -19.41 17.41
CA SER A 217 0.77 -20.16 18.50
C SER A 217 -0.67 -19.71 18.81
N ARG A 218 -0.98 -18.42 18.65
CA ARG A 218 -2.32 -17.85 18.89
C ARG A 218 -3.38 -18.25 17.85
N ARG A 219 -2.98 -18.79 16.70
CA ARG A 219 -3.91 -19.20 15.64
C ARG A 219 -4.49 -20.58 15.98
N LYS A 220 -5.77 -20.64 16.32
CA LYS A 220 -6.45 -21.91 16.70
C LYS A 220 -7.01 -22.70 15.51
N ASN A 221 -7.28 -22.05 14.38
CA ASN A 221 -7.82 -22.66 13.16
C ASN A 221 -7.26 -22.01 11.88
N GLY A 222 -7.39 -22.74 10.77
CA GLY A 222 -6.87 -22.39 9.45
C GLY A 222 -7.83 -21.57 8.61
N ALA A 223 -9.11 -21.96 8.58
CA ALA A 223 -10.06 -21.41 7.64
C ALA A 223 -10.35 -19.91 7.86
N ARG A 224 -10.28 -19.12 6.79
CA ARG A 224 -10.63 -17.70 6.76
C ARG A 224 -11.65 -17.45 5.65
N ARG A 225 -12.70 -16.69 5.97
CA ARG A 225 -13.75 -16.33 5.02
C ARG A 225 -13.17 -15.44 3.91
N LEU A 226 -13.62 -15.66 2.69
CA LEU A 226 -13.34 -14.76 1.58
C LEU A 226 -14.11 -13.44 1.78
N ARG A 227 -13.51 -12.31 1.40
CA ARG A 227 -14.06 -10.95 1.56
C ARG A 227 -13.93 -10.18 0.23
N GLY A 228 -14.39 -8.93 0.19
CA GLY A 228 -14.25 -8.07 -0.99
C GLY A 228 -15.00 -8.64 -2.20
N ASN A 229 -14.37 -8.67 -3.37
CA ASN A 229 -14.95 -9.20 -4.60
C ASN A 229 -15.30 -10.70 -4.52
N ALA A 230 -14.63 -11.46 -3.64
CA ALA A 230 -14.91 -12.87 -3.42
C ALA A 230 -15.94 -13.14 -2.30
N ALA A 231 -16.58 -12.09 -1.75
CA ALA A 231 -17.53 -12.24 -0.64
C ALA A 231 -18.76 -13.08 -1.00
N ALA A 232 -19.14 -13.14 -2.28
CA ALA A 232 -20.25 -13.98 -2.74
C ALA A 232 -20.01 -15.49 -2.49
N ALA A 233 -18.74 -15.92 -2.46
CA ALA A 233 -18.36 -17.30 -2.14
C ALA A 233 -18.11 -17.53 -0.63
N SER A 234 -18.31 -16.51 0.22
CA SER A 234 -18.13 -16.61 1.66
C SER A 234 -19.14 -17.57 2.28
N GLY A 235 -18.66 -18.60 2.98
CA GLY A 235 -19.49 -19.65 3.57
C GLY A 235 -19.29 -20.98 2.84
N THR A 236 -19.11 -20.94 1.53
CA THR A 236 -18.83 -22.10 0.69
C THR A 236 -17.32 -22.34 0.56
N LEU A 237 -16.56 -21.29 0.24
CA LEU A 237 -15.11 -21.33 0.09
C LEU A 237 -14.39 -20.57 1.21
N TRP A 238 -13.24 -21.11 1.58
CA TRP A 238 -12.38 -20.65 2.66
C TRP A 238 -10.93 -20.63 2.19
N SER A 239 -10.12 -19.73 2.73
CA SER A 239 -8.68 -19.68 2.46
C SER A 239 -7.87 -19.86 3.74
N ILE A 240 -6.67 -20.45 3.64
CA ILE A 240 -5.75 -20.56 4.77
C ILE A 240 -5.05 -19.24 5.13
N ARG A 241 -5.10 -18.23 4.26
CA ARG A 241 -4.59 -16.88 4.57
C ARG A 241 -5.74 -15.91 4.78
N ASP A 242 -5.65 -15.11 5.84
CA ASP A 242 -6.60 -14.01 6.05
C ASP A 242 -6.18 -12.83 5.19
N LEU A 243 -6.48 -12.91 3.89
CA LEU A 243 -6.17 -11.84 2.96
C LEU A 243 -7.05 -10.64 3.27
N LYS A 244 -6.41 -9.56 3.75
CA LYS A 244 -7.06 -8.27 3.94
C LYS A 244 -7.31 -7.62 2.56
N VAL A 245 -8.57 -7.62 2.14
CA VAL A 245 -9.06 -7.02 0.87
C VAL A 245 -9.86 -5.73 1.12
N ARG A 246 -9.71 -5.14 2.32
CA ARG A 246 -10.36 -3.88 2.76
C ARG A 246 -9.35 -3.00 3.49
N ILE A 247 -8.15 -2.85 2.96
CA ILE A 247 -7.18 -1.86 3.49
C ILE A 247 -7.16 -0.72 2.49
#